data_AF-A0A6L9Y1Y0-F1
#
_entry.id   AF-A0A6L9Y1Y0-F1
#
_cell.length_a   1.000
_cell.length_b   1.000
_cell.length_c   1.000
_cell.angle_alpha   90.00
_cell.angle_beta   90.00
_cell.angle_gamma   90.00
#
_symmetry.space_group_name_H-M   'P 1'
#
loop_
_entity.id
_entity.type
_entity.pdbx_description
1 polymer ?
#
loop_
_entity_poly.entity_id
_entity_poly.type
_entity_poly.pdbx_seq_one_letter_code
_entity_poly.pdbx_strand_id
1 'polypeptide(L)'
;MYAGASSHAILAFRPEGEVRAVVERGLSGLTPRTPHSAAELEQTHVFVRERGYAISDDEVNLGAVGVAAPIWVGNEVSSSIGIILPRQRFHPGVESDLSHLVITCAHDLGERVAARLS
;
A
#
# COMPACT_ATOMS: atom_id res chain seq x y z
N MET A 1 -9.43 5.68 -3.87
CA MET A 1 -9.68 4.28 -3.45
C MET A 1 -8.87 4.03 -2.18
N TYR A 2 -9.43 3.35 -1.18
CA TYR A 2 -8.79 3.16 0.14
C TYR A 2 -8.20 1.76 0.34
N ALA A 3 -8.74 0.76 -0.35
CA ALA A 3 -8.31 -0.63 -0.30
C ALA A 3 -7.30 -0.94 -1.40
N GLY A 4 -6.49 -1.98 -1.21
CA GLY A 4 -5.44 -2.35 -2.14
C GLY A 4 -4.07 -1.90 -1.68
N ALA A 5 -3.05 -2.68 -2.07
CA ALA A 5 -1.69 -2.47 -1.58
C ALA A 5 -1.16 -1.07 -1.92
N SER A 6 -1.38 -0.59 -3.15
CA SER A 6 -0.96 0.75 -3.57
C SER A 6 -1.61 1.87 -2.76
N SER A 7 -2.90 1.73 -2.42
CA SER A 7 -3.63 2.69 -1.60
C SER A 7 -3.12 2.70 -0.17
N HIS A 8 -2.95 1.53 0.46
CA HIS A 8 -2.38 1.42 1.80
C HIS A 8 -0.95 1.97 1.86
N ALA A 9 -0.12 1.69 0.86
CA ALA A 9 1.25 2.20 0.77
C ALA A 9 1.30 3.74 0.79
N ILE A 10 0.32 4.43 0.19
CA ILE A 10 0.25 5.89 0.21
C ILE A 10 -0.40 6.40 1.50
N LEU A 11 -1.59 5.89 1.83
CA LEU A 11 -2.41 6.39 2.93
C LEU A 11 -1.76 6.20 4.30
N ALA A 12 -0.90 5.19 4.47
CA ALA A 12 -0.21 4.94 5.73
C ALA A 12 0.70 6.09 6.19
N PHE A 13 1.14 6.94 5.25
CA PHE A 13 2.01 8.09 5.51
C PHE A 13 1.30 9.45 5.35
N ARG A 14 -0.03 9.43 5.15
CA ARG A 14 -0.83 10.66 5.09
C ARG A 14 -1.21 11.12 6.50
N PRO A 15 -1.45 12.43 6.70
CA PRO A 15 -1.97 12.95 7.97
C PRO A 15 -3.26 12.24 8.37
N GLU A 16 -3.44 12.01 9.67
CA GLU A 16 -4.62 11.28 10.19
C GLU A 16 -5.95 11.88 9.73
N GLY A 17 -6.02 13.22 9.59
CA GLY A 17 -7.20 13.91 9.08
C GLY A 17 -7.58 13.53 7.65
N GLU A 18 -6.60 13.27 6.77
CA GLU A 18 -6.86 12.81 5.41
C GLU A 18 -7.38 11.37 5.38
N VAL A 19 -6.80 10.50 6.20
CA VAL A 19 -7.27 9.10 6.35
C VAL A 19 -8.69 9.07 6.93
N ARG A 20 -8.99 9.91 7.91
CA ARG A 20 -10.33 10.04 8.49
C ARG A 20 -11.34 10.53 7.46
N ALA A 21 -10.99 11.51 6.64
CA ALA A 21 -11.84 11.99 5.55
C ALA A 21 -12.16 10.88 4.52
N VAL A 22 -11.23 9.94 4.28
CA VAL A 22 -11.48 8.76 3.45
C VAL A 22 -12.54 7.85 4.08
N VAL A 23 -12.46 7.61 5.40
CA VAL A 23 -13.44 6.80 6.13
C VAL A 23 -14.82 7.48 6.15
N GLU A 24 -14.87 8.78 6.41
CA GLU A 24 -16.10 9.57 6.47
C GLU A 24 -16.85 9.60 5.12
N ARG A 25 -16.13 9.53 4.01
CA ARG A 25 -16.73 9.40 2.66
C ARG A 25 -17.37 8.03 2.41
N GLY A 26 -17.14 7.07 3.30
CA GLY A 26 -17.68 5.72 3.23
C GLY A 26 -16.68 4.71 2.69
N LEU A 27 -16.73 3.52 3.29
CA LEU A 27 -15.93 2.36 2.92
C LEU A 27 -16.79 1.40 2.10
N SER A 28 -16.60 1.43 0.77
CA SER A 28 -17.45 0.72 -0.19
C SER A 28 -17.45 -0.80 -0.06
N GLY A 29 -16.46 -1.42 0.60
CA GLY A 29 -16.42 -2.87 0.83
C GLY A 29 -16.43 -3.67 -0.47
N LEU A 30 -15.31 -3.68 -1.21
CA LEU A 30 -15.21 -4.29 -2.55
C LEU A 30 -15.32 -5.83 -2.49
N THR A 31 -14.84 -6.42 -1.40
CA THR A 31 -14.88 -7.84 -1.08
C THR A 31 -15.08 -8.00 0.44
N PRO A 32 -15.35 -9.22 0.95
CA PRO A 32 -15.40 -9.49 2.38
C PRO A 32 -14.07 -9.30 3.12
N ARG A 33 -12.96 -9.07 2.40
CA ARG A 33 -11.63 -8.84 2.95
C ARG A 33 -11.22 -7.37 2.91
N THR A 34 -11.98 -6.53 2.24
CA THR A 34 -11.76 -5.08 2.25
C THR A 34 -11.89 -4.54 3.67
N PRO A 35 -11.01 -3.65 4.14
CA PRO A 35 -11.21 -2.98 5.42
C PRO A 35 -12.57 -2.23 5.47
N HIS A 36 -13.27 -2.35 6.59
CA HIS A 36 -14.61 -1.81 6.84
C HIS A 36 -14.65 -0.79 7.98
N SER A 37 -13.53 -0.55 8.65
CA SER A 37 -13.45 0.44 9.72
C SER A 37 -12.13 1.23 9.70
N ALA A 38 -12.13 2.39 10.36
CA ALA A 38 -10.91 3.16 10.60
C ALA A 38 -9.86 2.35 11.39
N ALA A 39 -10.30 1.51 12.33
CA ALA A 39 -9.41 0.69 13.14
C ALA A 39 -8.67 -0.38 12.32
N GLU A 40 -9.37 -1.05 11.40
CA GLU A 40 -8.76 -2.03 10.49
C GLU A 40 -7.79 -1.37 9.51
N LEU A 41 -8.13 -0.18 8.99
CA LEU A 41 -7.22 0.60 8.17
C LEU A 41 -5.96 0.98 8.94
N GLU A 42 -6.12 1.46 10.17
CA GLU A 42 -5.00 1.87 11.00
C GLU A 42 -4.07 0.70 11.34
N GLN A 43 -4.63 -0.47 11.67
CA GLN A 43 -3.84 -1.69 11.84
C GLN A 43 -3.01 -2.01 10.60
N THR A 44 -3.63 -1.92 9.42
CA THR A 44 -2.92 -2.12 8.14
C THR A 44 -1.81 -1.10 7.96
N HIS A 45 -2.10 0.18 8.21
CA HIS A 45 -1.14 1.27 8.03
C HIS A 45 0.03 1.22 9.02
N VAL A 46 -0.18 0.76 10.25
CA VAL A 46 0.92 0.50 11.20
C VAL A 46 1.90 -0.50 10.60
N PHE A 47 1.43 -1.63 10.06
CA PHE A 47 2.31 -2.60 9.41
C PHE A 47 3.04 -2.02 8.21
N VAL A 48 2.39 -1.18 7.42
CA VAL A 48 3.04 -0.50 6.28
C VAL A 48 4.17 0.40 6.76
N ARG A 49 3.95 1.19 7.81
CA ARG A 49 4.97 2.10 8.38
C ARG A 49 6.14 1.33 8.99
N GLU A 50 5.89 0.19 9.63
CA GLU A 50 6.93 -0.65 10.25
C GLU A 50 7.77 -1.39 9.20
N ARG A 51 7.14 -1.90 8.15
CA ARG A 51 7.79 -2.81 7.19
C ARG A 51 8.27 -2.12 5.92
N GLY A 52 7.74 -0.93 5.61
CA GLY A 52 8.05 -0.19 4.38
C GLY A 52 7.31 -0.70 3.14
N TYR A 53 6.35 -1.62 3.27
CA TYR A 53 5.51 -2.10 2.17
C TYR A 53 4.12 -2.50 2.68
N ALA A 54 3.15 -2.49 1.77
CA ALA A 54 1.79 -2.92 1.96
C ALA A 54 1.51 -4.24 1.26
N ILE A 55 0.63 -5.04 1.87
CA ILE A 55 0.02 -6.22 1.27
C ILE A 55 -1.48 -6.00 1.24
N SER A 56 -2.11 -6.43 0.17
CA SER A 56 -3.56 -6.53 0.06
C SER A 56 -3.89 -7.93 -0.41
N ASP A 57 -4.57 -8.72 0.43
CA ASP A 57 -4.94 -10.10 0.15
C ASP A 57 -6.46 -10.18 -0.01
N ASP A 58 -6.92 -10.39 -1.25
CA ASP A 58 -8.33 -10.48 -1.63
C ASP A 58 -9.17 -9.23 -1.35
N GLU A 59 -8.57 -8.06 -1.05
CA GLU A 59 -9.33 -6.87 -0.65
C GLU A 59 -10.02 -6.14 -1.81
N VAL A 60 -9.42 -6.18 -3.01
CA VAL A 60 -9.94 -5.48 -4.20
C VAL A 60 -10.64 -6.45 -5.14
N ASN A 61 -10.00 -7.59 -5.41
CA ASN A 61 -10.51 -8.67 -6.23
C ASN A 61 -10.25 -10.00 -5.50
N LEU A 62 -11.24 -10.88 -5.43
CA LEU A 62 -11.05 -12.22 -4.88
C LEU A 62 -10.08 -13.02 -5.77
N GLY A 63 -9.18 -13.76 -5.13
CA GLY A 63 -8.11 -14.53 -5.77
C GLY A 63 -6.87 -13.69 -6.14
N ALA A 64 -6.71 -12.47 -5.63
CA ALA A 64 -5.61 -11.58 -5.98
C ALA A 64 -4.87 -11.04 -4.75
N VAL A 65 -3.55 -11.02 -4.84
CA VAL A 65 -2.67 -10.37 -3.84
C VAL A 65 -1.95 -9.21 -4.50
N GLY A 66 -1.91 -8.07 -3.84
CA GLY A 66 -1.03 -6.94 -4.18
C GLY A 66 0.07 -6.78 -3.16
N VAL A 67 1.27 -6.42 -3.63
CA VAL A 67 2.39 -5.97 -2.79
C VAL A 67 2.88 -4.65 -3.34
N ALA A 68 2.96 -3.61 -2.51
CA ALA A 68 3.36 -2.27 -2.97
C ALA A 68 4.20 -1.53 -1.92
N ALA A 69 5.09 -0.66 -2.37
CA ALA A 69 5.90 0.20 -1.51
C ALA A 69 5.64 1.69 -1.80
N PRO A 70 5.71 2.55 -0.77
CA PRO A 70 5.62 4.00 -0.92
C PRO A 70 6.81 4.55 -1.70
N ILE A 71 6.56 5.47 -2.62
CA ILE A 71 7.62 6.24 -3.28
C ILE A 71 7.79 7.56 -2.51
N TRP A 72 8.97 7.73 -1.92
CA TRP A 72 9.34 8.95 -1.21
C TRP A 72 9.94 9.97 -2.18
N VAL A 73 9.46 11.21 -2.11
CA VAL A 73 10.07 12.37 -2.78
C VAL A 73 10.26 13.44 -1.71
N GLY A 74 11.51 13.60 -1.24
CA GLY A 74 11.77 14.35 -0.01
C GLY A 74 11.09 13.68 1.19
N ASN A 75 10.25 14.44 1.90
CA ASN A 75 9.52 13.94 3.08
C ASN A 75 8.05 13.58 2.78
N GLU A 76 7.66 13.50 1.51
CA GLU A 76 6.28 13.20 1.10
C GLU A 76 6.17 11.86 0.36
N VAL A 77 5.06 11.15 0.61
CA VAL A 77 4.61 9.99 -0.16
C VAL A 77 3.33 10.35 -0.90
N SER A 78 3.43 10.62 -2.21
CA SER A 78 2.27 10.88 -3.09
C SER A 78 1.97 9.75 -4.06
N SER A 79 2.90 8.80 -4.19
CA SER A 79 2.83 7.72 -5.15
C SER A 79 3.31 6.42 -4.51
N SER A 80 2.97 5.30 -5.13
CA SER A 80 3.47 3.98 -4.76
C SER A 80 3.72 3.14 -6.03
N ILE A 81 4.52 2.10 -5.89
CA ILE A 81 4.76 1.11 -6.94
C ILE A 81 4.52 -0.28 -6.36
N GLY A 82 3.93 -1.17 -7.15
CA GLY A 82 3.60 -2.51 -6.68
C GLY A 82 3.33 -3.50 -7.79
N ILE A 83 3.19 -4.75 -7.38
CA ILE A 83 2.92 -5.90 -8.23
C ILE A 83 1.65 -6.60 -7.71
N ILE A 84 0.83 -7.09 -8.64
CA ILE A 84 -0.35 -7.89 -8.33
C ILE A 84 -0.17 -9.28 -8.95
N LEU A 85 -0.53 -10.32 -8.21
CA LEU A 85 -0.43 -11.70 -8.66
C LEU A 85 -1.63 -12.54 -8.17
N PRO A 86 -1.93 -13.66 -8.84
CA PRO A 86 -2.94 -14.60 -8.35
C PRO A 86 -2.57 -15.13 -6.96
N ARG A 87 -3.55 -15.19 -6.06
CA ARG A 87 -3.39 -15.64 -4.66
C ARG A 87 -2.73 -17.01 -4.53
N GLN A 88 -3.02 -17.92 -5.45
CA GLN A 88 -2.45 -19.27 -5.52
C GLN A 88 -0.92 -19.29 -5.72
N ARG A 89 -0.32 -18.20 -6.21
CA ARG A 89 1.13 -18.05 -6.38
C ARG A 89 1.80 -17.30 -5.23
N PHE A 90 1.03 -16.90 -4.22
CA PHE A 90 1.52 -16.11 -3.10
C PHE A 90 1.75 -17.00 -1.86
N HIS A 91 2.97 -16.99 -1.36
CA HIS A 91 3.41 -17.71 -0.18
C HIS A 91 4.58 -16.94 0.49
N PRO A 92 4.99 -17.26 1.73
CA PRO A 92 5.96 -16.46 2.48
C PRO A 92 7.29 -16.17 1.74
N GLY A 93 7.84 -17.14 1.01
CA GLY A 93 9.03 -16.90 0.18
C GLY A 93 8.83 -15.83 -0.90
N VAL A 94 7.72 -15.90 -1.64
CA VAL A 94 7.35 -14.90 -2.66
C VAL A 94 7.05 -13.55 -2.04
N GLU A 95 6.42 -13.51 -0.86
CA GLU A 95 6.21 -12.25 -0.13
C GLU A 95 7.55 -11.55 0.18
N SER A 96 8.51 -12.30 0.75
CA SER A 96 9.84 -11.78 1.07
C SER A 96 10.54 -11.25 -0.19
N ASP A 97 10.56 -12.04 -1.27
CA ASP A 97 11.22 -11.63 -2.50
C ASP A 97 10.56 -10.39 -3.13
N LEU A 98 9.23 -10.39 -3.26
CA LEU A 98 8.50 -9.29 -3.88
C LEU A 98 8.58 -8.00 -3.05
N SER A 99 8.47 -8.08 -1.72
CA SER A 99 8.59 -6.92 -0.84
C SER A 99 9.95 -6.24 -0.99
N HIS A 100 11.04 -7.01 -0.97
CA HIS A 100 12.39 -6.47 -1.20
C HIS A 100 12.54 -5.80 -2.57
N LEU A 101 11.99 -6.41 -3.62
CA LEU A 101 12.02 -5.85 -4.97
C LEU A 101 11.24 -4.54 -5.07
N VAL A 102 9.99 -4.50 -4.59
CA VAL A 102 9.17 -3.29 -4.69
C VAL A 102 9.72 -2.15 -3.84
N ILE A 103 10.28 -2.42 -2.66
CA ILE A 103 10.93 -1.41 -1.82
C ILE A 103 12.13 -0.81 -2.55
N THR A 104 12.99 -1.66 -3.12
CA THR A 104 14.18 -1.21 -3.87
C THR A 104 13.79 -0.36 -5.07
N CYS A 105 12.79 -0.80 -5.84
CA CYS A 105 12.28 -0.04 -6.98
C CYS A 105 11.63 1.29 -6.55
N ALA A 106 10.88 1.31 -5.45
CA ALA A 106 10.26 2.53 -4.94
C ALA A 106 11.31 3.57 -4.52
N HIS A 107 12.37 3.13 -3.86
CA HIS A 107 13.50 3.97 -3.48
C HIS A 107 14.23 4.56 -4.71
N ASP A 108 14.66 3.71 -5.66
CA ASP A 108 15.34 4.17 -6.88
C ASP A 108 14.47 5.13 -7.69
N LEU A 109 13.16 4.85 -7.80
CA LEU A 109 12.23 5.74 -8.48
C LEU A 109 12.08 7.08 -7.75
N GLY A 110 12.00 7.07 -6.42
CA GLY A 110 11.92 8.27 -5.59
C GLY A 110 13.10 9.21 -5.81
N GLU A 111 14.32 8.68 -5.76
CA GLU A 111 15.56 9.43 -6.01
C GLU A 111 15.58 10.07 -7.41
N ARG A 112 15.19 9.29 -8.44
CA ARG A 112 15.15 9.78 -9.83
C ARG A 112 14.10 10.86 -10.05
N VAL A 113 12.96 10.77 -9.36
CA VAL A 113 11.90 11.77 -9.42
C VAL A 113 12.34 13.04 -8.71
N ALA A 114 12.90 12.93 -7.49
CA ALA A 114 13.41 14.06 -6.72
C ALA A 114 14.44 14.87 -7.52
N ALA A 115 15.42 14.20 -8.14
CA ALA A 115 16.45 14.84 -8.96
C ALA A 115 15.93 15.56 -10.21
N ARG A 116 14.69 15.30 -10.64
CA ARG A 116 14.03 16.00 -11.78
C ARG A 116 13.14 17.16 -11.34
N LEU A 117 12.79 17.20 -10.06
CA LEU A 117 11.94 18.23 -9.48
C LEU A 117 12.74 19.29 -8.70
N SER A 118 14.03 19.04 -8.44
CA SER A 118 15.02 19.99 -7.92
C SER A 118 15.57 20.90 -9.01
#